data_AF-A0A7J6S2S1-F1
#
_entry.id   AF-A0A7J6S2S1-F1
#
_cell.length_a   1.000
_cell.length_b   1.000
_cell.length_c   1.000
_cell.angle_alpha   90.00
_cell.angle_beta   90.00
_cell.angle_gamma   90.00
#
_symmetry.space_group_name_H-M   'P 1'
#
loop_
_entity.id
_entity.type
_entity.pdbx_description
1 polymer ?
#
loop_
_entity_poly.entity_id
_entity_poly.type
_entity_poly.pdbx_seq_one_letter_code
_entity_poly.pdbx_strand_id
1 'polypeptide(L)' 'MPGSDVLSKNITVKEYDIHIKPNMDTFQFEGSSKICLAVSEPTKTIELHAKELAFEPK' A
#
# COMPACT_ATOMS: atom_id res chain seq x y z
N MET A 1 -10.07 -23.20 4.66
CA MET A 1 -10.88 -22.23 3.88
C MET A 1 -9.93 -21.12 3.47
N PRO A 2 -9.75 -20.81 2.18
CA PRO A 2 -8.91 -19.69 1.80
C PRO A 2 -9.61 -18.41 2.30
N GLY A 3 -8.89 -17.61 3.09
CA GLY A 3 -9.35 -16.28 3.47
C GLY A 3 -9.61 -15.48 2.20
N SER A 4 -10.67 -14.66 2.19
CA SER A 4 -10.98 -13.81 1.05
C SER A 4 -9.79 -12.89 0.76
N ASP A 5 -9.06 -13.14 -0.33
CA ASP A 5 -7.97 -12.27 -0.85
C ASP A 5 -8.49 -10.89 -1.32
N VAL A 6 -9.78 -10.61 -1.12
CA VAL A 6 -10.46 -9.38 -1.53
C VAL A 6 -10.48 -8.38 -0.37
N LEU A 7 -10.00 -7.17 -0.63
CA LEU A 7 -10.03 -6.05 0.32
C LEU A 7 -11.46 -5.58 0.63
N SER A 8 -11.63 -5.03 1.83
CA SER A 8 -12.87 -4.38 2.25
C SER A 8 -13.22 -3.19 1.34
N LYS A 9 -14.51 -3.04 0.99
CA LYS A 9 -15.00 -2.00 0.05
C LYS A 9 -15.22 -0.64 0.72
N ASN A 10 -14.79 -0.49 1.97
CA ASN A 10 -15.02 0.72 2.77
C ASN A 10 -14.21 1.92 2.27
N ILE A 11 -13.14 1.65 1.51
CA ILE A 11 -12.24 2.65 0.94
C ILE A 11 -12.20 2.53 -0.58
N THR A 12 -12.07 3.66 -1.26
CA THR A 12 -11.82 3.73 -2.70
C THR A 12 -10.57 4.55 -2.95
N VAL A 13 -9.59 3.96 -3.62
CA VAL A 13 -8.38 4.68 -3.99
C VAL A 13 -8.66 5.55 -5.21
N LYS A 14 -8.25 6.83 -5.14
CA LYS A 14 -8.40 7.79 -6.22
C LYS A 14 -7.13 7.91 -7.04
N GLU A 15 -5.98 7.91 -6.37
CA GLU A 15 -4.68 8.17 -7.00
C GLU A 15 -3.55 7.54 -6.18
N TYR A 16 -2.53 7.11 -6.90
CA TYR A 16 -1.25 6.69 -6.35
C TYR A 16 -0.15 7.60 -6.89
N ASP A 17 0.63 8.16 -5.99
CA ASP A 17 1.87 8.86 -6.31
C ASP A 17 3.03 8.01 -5.77
N ILE A 18 3.80 7.42 -6.69
CA ILE A 18 4.79 6.39 -6.39
C ILE A 18 6.15 6.84 -6.89
N HIS A 19 7.10 6.95 -5.97
CA HIS A 19 8.49 7.24 -6.25
C HIS A 19 9.35 6.05 -5.86
N ILE A 20 10.05 5.46 -6.83
CA ILE A 20 10.94 4.33 -6.62
C ILE A 20 12.35 4.72 -7.02
N LYS A 21 13.32 4.41 -6.16
CA LYS A 21 14.74 4.57 -6.39
C LYS A 21 15.41 3.18 -6.31
N PRO A 22 15.62 2.52 -7.45
CA PRO A 22 16.31 1.25 -7.46
C PRO A 22 17.81 1.44 -7.24
N ASN A 23 18.43 0.49 -6.54
CA ASN A 23 19.87 0.33 -6.42
C ASN A 23 20.29 -0.93 -7.20
N MET A 24 21.03 -0.72 -8.29
CA MET A 24 21.45 -1.80 -9.18
C MET A 24 22.66 -2.59 -8.67
N ASP A 25 23.37 -2.08 -7.67
CA ASP A 25 24.51 -2.77 -7.06
C ASP A 25 24.04 -3.77 -5.99
N THR A 26 22.99 -3.42 -5.23
CA THR A 26 22.43 -4.27 -4.17
C THR A 26 21.19 -5.05 -4.59
N PHE A 27 20.63 -4.75 -5.77
CA PHE A 27 19.34 -5.26 -6.26
C PHE A 27 18.17 -5.01 -5.29
N GLN A 28 18.26 -3.92 -4.53
CA GLN A 28 17.20 -3.45 -3.64
C GLN A 28 16.57 -2.18 -4.19
N PHE A 29 15.40 -1.81 -3.70
CA PHE A 29 14.81 -0.51 -4.00
C PHE A 29 14.34 0.15 -2.70
N GLU A 30 14.48 1.47 -2.70
CA GLU A 30 13.85 2.33 -1.71
C GLU A 30 12.81 3.17 -2.43
N GLY A 31 11.80 3.63 -1.70
CA GLY A 31 10.77 4.43 -2.32
C GLY A 31 9.74 4.94 -1.33
N SER A 32 8.88 5.80 -1.85
CA SER A 32 7.72 6.29 -1.12
C SER A 32 6.47 6.13 -1.99
N SER A 33 5.36 5.80 -1.33
CA SER A 33 4.05 5.71 -1.95
C SER A 33 3.09 6.58 -1.15
N LYS A 34 2.46 7.52 -1.83
CA LYS A 34 1.39 8.34 -1.29
C LYS A 34 0.09 7.91 -1.94
N ILE A 35 -0.83 7.44 -1.10
CA ILE A 35 -2.11 6.88 -1.54
C ILE A 35 -3.22 7.87 -1.19
N CYS A 36 -3.82 8.47 -2.21
CA CYS A 36 -4.99 9.33 -2.04
C CYS A 36 -6.25 8.45 -2.07
N LEU A 37 -6.90 8.28 -0.93
CA LEU A 37 -8.10 7.45 -0.80
C LEU A 37 -9.28 8.24 -0.25
N ALA A 38 -10.49 7.81 -0.60
CA ALA A 38 -11.73 8.25 0.02
C ALA A 38 -12.33 7.11 0.85
N VAL A 39 -12.78 7.46 2.04
CA VAL A 39 -13.52 6.56 2.94
C VAL A 39 -15.00 6.68 2.57
N SER A 40 -15.51 5.64 1.92
CA SER A 40 -16.91 5.57 1.47
C SER A 40 -17.83 5.14 2.62
N GLU A 41 -17.31 4.30 3.53
CA GLU A 41 -18.03 3.82 4.72
C GLU A 41 -17.15 4.00 5.96
N PRO A 42 -17.72 4.41 7.12
CA PRO A 42 -16.95 4.58 8.35
C PRO A 42 -16.18 3.31 8.74
N THR A 43 -14.85 3.42 8.82
CA THR A 43 -13.96 2.32 9.21
C THR A 43 -12.89 2.83 10.17
N LYS A 44 -12.39 1.93 11.03
CA LYS A 44 -11.28 2.18 11.95
C LYS A 44 -9.94 1.71 11.38
N THR A 45 -9.98 0.91 10.32
CA THR A 45 -8.81 0.26 9.72
C THR A 45 -8.78 0.52 8.23
N ILE A 46 -7.56 0.60 7.69
CA ILE A 46 -7.28 0.68 6.27
C ILE A 46 -6.47 -0.58 5.94
N GLU A 47 -6.98 -1.40 5.04
CA GLU A 47 -6.36 -2.66 4.62
C GLU A 47 -5.79 -2.50 3.22
N LEU A 48 -4.52 -2.86 3.05
CA LEU A 48 -3.80 -2.77 1.79
C LEU A 48 -2.94 -4.02 1.60
N HIS A 49 -2.71 -4.41 0.35
CA HIS A 49 -1.79 -5.48 0.04
C HIS A 49 -0.34 -5.00 0.17
N ALA A 50 0.50 -5.82 0.81
CA ALA A 50 1.94 -5.65 0.86
C ALA A 50 2.59 -7.04 0.82
N LYS A 51 3.58 -7.22 -0.05
CA LYS A 51 4.34 -8.47 -0.16
C LYS A 51 5.82 -8.14 -0.25
N GLU A 52 6.61 -8.71 0.67
CA GLU A 52 8.07 -8.58 0.69
C GLU A 52 8.56 -7.11 0.75
N LEU A 53 7.78 -6.23 1.39
CA LEU A 53 8.12 -4.83 1.64
C LEU A 53 8.54 -4.65 3.10
N ALA A 54 9.66 -3.96 3.31
CA ALA A 54 10.04 -3.43 4.61
C ALA A 54 9.61 -1.95 4.71
N PHE A 55 9.08 -1.55 5.86
CA PHE A 55 8.63 -0.18 6.09
C PHE A 55 9.51 0.47 7.16
N GLU A 56 9.97 1.69 6.88
CA GLU A 56 10.70 2.48 7.87
C GLU A 56 9.69 3.14 8.84
N PRO A 57 9.93 3.06 10.16
CA PRO A 57 9.12 3.79 11.13
C PRO A 57 9.35 5.30 10.97
N LYS A 58 8.28 6.09 11.11
CA LYS A 58 8.35 7.56 11.20
C LYS A 58 8.71 8.03 12.59
#